data_AF-A0A9X3XDV4-F1
#
_entry.id   AF-A0A9X3XDV4-F1
#
_cell.length_a   1.000
_cell.length_b   1.000
_cell.length_c   1.000
_cell.angle_alpha   90.00
_cell.angle_beta   90.00
_cell.angle_gamma   90.00
#
_symmetry.space_group_name_H-M   'P 1'
#
loop_
_entity.id
_entity.type
_entity.pdbx_description
1 polymer ?
#
loop_
_entity_poly.entity_id
_entity_poly.type
_entity_poly.pdbx_seq_one_letter_code
_entity_poly.pdbx_strand_id
1 'polypeptide(L)'
;MAFKRIAAQKASSSVAANSKPPHPAAVLQAKAPVRTAVPERPPHPATVAQAKPAFGATVGRVAPPPHPAKGGGGGGAVQRYTRVAPDAEQYPGKKRWGFFADSDTPDADFFVRQDEVHDSFFKDEGKTKPNLVTQSVTDILVSDNCDLAIEATGPGQEAKVFFATMDRVKEANTALKGKISLVAGNDYLHVTHGGRNNKLYRIEPKIKATGVQGLAIKVPQRCNDMAQFVSGNLNVTGYSALDEGNRIALALLDEFTDRTWSDDFAELKRQASREQSKQKDYLAFLDDITTNYRLILADHGNSAEFKNEVQRLHANHYMDPPLGAAIGTVSLATSAEVKNAKDAHQDIFEYHWGTVVAKSGTDYVTLENYARYEGDMSNCPLYFFRMLEIGPGKNTWHLASTNAGYFLPPIISFTAA
;
A
#
# COMPACT_ATOMS: atom_id res chain seq x y z
N MET A 1 -16.36 73.12 15.94
CA MET A 1 -15.26 72.26 16.44
C MET A 1 -15.49 71.97 17.91
N ALA A 2 -15.03 70.80 18.39
CA ALA A 2 -14.97 70.35 19.79
C ALA A 2 -16.24 69.77 20.45
N PHE A 3 -16.26 68.43 20.45
CA PHE A 3 -16.56 67.46 21.53
C PHE A 3 -17.56 67.81 22.65
N LYS A 4 -18.68 67.07 22.68
CA LYS A 4 -19.43 66.72 23.90
C LYS A 4 -18.91 65.40 24.47
N ARG A 5 -18.45 65.41 25.73
CA ARG A 5 -18.33 64.23 26.60
C ARG A 5 -19.39 64.34 27.69
N ILE A 6 -20.24 63.33 27.83
CA ILE A 6 -21.16 63.15 28.97
C ILE A 6 -20.61 62.01 29.84
N ALA A 7 -20.82 62.21 31.14
CA ALA A 7 -20.18 61.60 32.28
C ALA A 7 -20.41 60.09 32.44
N ALA A 8 -19.39 59.47 33.02
CA ALA A 8 -19.40 58.14 33.60
C ALA A 8 -19.82 58.21 35.08
N GLN A 9 -20.63 57.25 35.53
CA GLN A 9 -20.86 56.97 36.94
C GLN A 9 -20.56 55.49 37.22
N LYS A 10 -19.70 55.28 38.23
CA LYS A 10 -19.30 54.00 38.82
C LYS A 10 -20.47 53.39 39.62
N ALA A 11 -20.61 52.06 39.60
CA ALA A 11 -20.21 51.18 40.72
C ALA A 11 -20.72 49.73 40.56
N SER A 12 -19.79 48.80 40.80
CA SER A 12 -19.88 47.42 41.33
C SER A 12 -20.91 46.42 40.80
N SER A 13 -20.41 45.27 40.32
CA SER A 13 -20.55 44.00 41.07
C SER A 13 -19.82 42.82 40.39
N SER A 14 -19.06 42.09 41.23
CA SER A 14 -18.76 40.64 41.21
C SER A 14 -18.23 39.96 39.95
N VAL A 15 -16.98 39.51 40.08
CA VAL A 15 -16.34 38.45 39.29
C VAL A 15 -17.01 37.11 39.63
N ALA A 16 -17.54 36.42 38.61
CA ALA A 16 -17.89 35.01 38.66
C ALA A 16 -17.22 34.28 37.50
N ALA A 17 -16.62 33.14 37.82
CA ALA A 17 -15.79 32.32 36.95
C ALA A 17 -16.59 31.71 35.78
N ASN A 18 -16.04 31.82 34.57
CA ASN A 18 -16.53 31.11 33.38
C ASN A 18 -16.11 29.64 33.45
N SER A 19 -17.05 28.77 33.75
CA SER A 19 -16.97 27.33 33.50
C SER A 19 -17.28 27.04 32.02
N LYS A 20 -16.43 26.23 31.41
CA LYS A 20 -16.58 25.65 30.06
C LYS A 20 -17.84 24.76 29.99
N PRO A 21 -18.55 24.72 28.85
CA PRO A 21 -19.64 23.77 28.65
C PRO A 21 -19.13 22.32 28.54
N PRO A 22 -19.87 21.33 29.05
CA PRO A 22 -19.47 19.92 29.00
C PRO A 22 -19.69 19.30 27.62
N HIS A 23 -18.73 18.47 27.22
CA HIS A 23 -18.83 17.56 26.06
C HIS A 23 -19.89 16.46 26.31
N PRO A 24 -20.58 15.97 25.27
CA PRO A 24 -21.50 14.84 25.40
C PRO A 24 -20.76 13.54 25.73
N ALA A 25 -21.38 12.77 26.62
CA ALA A 25 -20.83 11.61 27.29
C ALA A 25 -20.50 10.44 26.36
N ALA A 26 -19.32 9.86 26.58
CA ALA A 26 -18.95 8.54 26.11
C ALA A 26 -19.84 7.49 26.81
N VAL A 27 -20.49 6.65 26.00
CA VAL A 27 -21.21 5.47 26.49
C VAL A 27 -20.17 4.45 26.96
N LEU A 28 -20.02 4.32 28.27
CA LEU A 28 -19.28 3.26 28.95
C LEU A 28 -20.08 1.96 28.88
N GLN A 29 -19.63 0.99 28.08
CA GLN A 29 -20.08 -0.39 28.21
C GLN A 29 -19.33 -1.08 29.35
N ALA A 30 -20.09 -1.60 30.31
CA ALA A 30 -19.59 -2.34 31.46
C ALA A 30 -19.00 -3.69 31.03
N LYS A 31 -17.80 -4.01 31.55
CA LYS A 31 -17.15 -5.33 31.44
C LYS A 31 -17.92 -6.37 32.26
N ALA A 32 -18.35 -7.45 31.61
CA ALA A 32 -18.77 -8.67 32.28
C ALA A 32 -17.54 -9.55 32.63
N PRO A 33 -17.58 -10.34 33.72
CA PRO A 33 -16.45 -11.12 34.19
C PRO A 33 -16.13 -12.34 33.32
N VAL A 34 -14.82 -12.59 33.23
CA VAL A 34 -14.15 -13.67 32.49
C VAL A 34 -14.60 -15.05 32.99
N ARG A 35 -15.13 -15.87 32.08
CA ARG A 35 -15.14 -17.34 32.23
C ARG A 35 -14.09 -17.94 31.30
N THR A 36 -13.16 -18.65 31.92
CA THR A 36 -12.14 -19.50 31.30
C THR A 36 -12.78 -20.69 30.60
N ALA A 37 -12.77 -20.68 29.28
CA ALA A 37 -12.69 -21.86 28.43
C ALA A 37 -12.12 -21.38 27.10
N VAL A 38 -10.88 -21.74 26.80
CA VAL A 38 -10.29 -21.53 25.47
C VAL A 38 -10.98 -22.52 24.54
N PRO A 39 -11.77 -22.08 23.55
CA PRO A 39 -12.18 -22.98 22.49
C PRO A 39 -10.94 -23.26 21.63
N GLU A 40 -10.61 -24.53 21.42
CA GLU A 40 -9.68 -24.94 20.37
C GLU A 40 -10.11 -24.28 19.05
N ARG A 41 -9.18 -23.52 18.47
CA ARG A 41 -9.35 -22.92 17.16
C ARG A 41 -9.50 -24.07 16.15
N PRO A 42 -10.52 -24.08 15.28
CA PRO A 42 -10.55 -25.04 14.19
C PRO A 42 -9.32 -24.81 13.29
N PRO A 43 -8.72 -25.88 12.73
CA PRO A 43 -7.58 -25.77 11.83
C PRO A 43 -7.94 -24.87 10.64
N HIS A 44 -7.06 -23.90 10.33
CA HIS A 44 -7.17 -23.07 9.15
C HIS A 44 -7.25 -23.96 7.90
N PRO A 45 -8.20 -23.74 6.97
CA PRO A 45 -8.25 -24.51 5.74
C PRO A 45 -6.99 -24.22 4.91
N ALA A 46 -6.29 -25.31 4.60
CA ALA A 46 -5.07 -25.37 3.84
C ALA A 46 -5.11 -24.54 2.55
N THR A 47 -3.92 -24.04 2.18
CA THR A 47 -3.48 -23.68 0.83
C THR A 47 -4.31 -24.39 -0.24
N VAL A 48 -5.32 -23.70 -0.78
CA VAL A 48 -6.03 -24.18 -1.96
C VAL A 48 -5.07 -23.98 -3.13
N ALA A 49 -4.42 -25.07 -3.53
CA ALA A 49 -3.89 -25.19 -4.87
C ALA A 49 -5.03 -24.83 -5.84
N GLN A 50 -4.90 -23.70 -6.54
CA GLN A 50 -5.84 -23.32 -7.60
C GLN A 50 -5.80 -24.41 -8.68
N ALA A 51 -6.84 -25.22 -8.73
CA ALA A 51 -7.15 -26.01 -9.91
C ALA A 51 -7.46 -25.04 -11.06
N LYS A 52 -6.69 -25.14 -12.15
CA LYS A 52 -6.98 -24.46 -13.42
C LYS A 52 -8.44 -24.71 -13.82
N PRO A 53 -9.23 -23.71 -14.23
CA PRO A 53 -10.48 -23.99 -14.92
C PRO A 53 -10.16 -24.65 -16.27
N ALA A 54 -10.66 -25.87 -16.42
CA ALA A 54 -10.68 -26.60 -17.67
C ALA A 54 -11.76 -26.00 -18.59
N PHE A 55 -11.33 -25.27 -19.62
CA PHE A 55 -12.14 -25.07 -20.83
C PHE A 55 -11.67 -26.08 -21.89
N GLY A 56 -12.43 -27.16 -22.07
CA GLY A 56 -12.47 -28.00 -23.27
C GLY A 56 -13.94 -28.15 -23.65
N ALA A 57 -14.37 -28.25 -24.91
CA ALA A 57 -13.73 -28.69 -26.15
C ALA A 57 -14.45 -27.99 -27.35
N THR A 58 -14.08 -28.07 -28.64
CA THR A 58 -13.50 -29.16 -29.44
C THR A 58 -12.84 -28.62 -30.73
N VAL A 59 -11.57 -29.02 -30.93
CA VAL A 59 -10.91 -29.62 -32.12
C VAL A 59 -11.28 -29.21 -33.56
N GLY A 60 -10.26 -28.73 -34.27
CA GLY A 60 -10.01 -28.96 -35.71
C GLY A 60 -8.53 -28.73 -36.06
N ARG A 61 -7.73 -29.81 -36.17
CA ARG A 61 -6.29 -29.84 -36.53
C ARG A 61 -6.08 -29.70 -38.05
N VAL A 62 -5.04 -28.96 -38.48
CA VAL A 62 -3.93 -29.39 -39.39
C VAL A 62 -2.70 -28.49 -39.14
N ALA A 63 -1.50 -29.06 -39.15
CA ALA A 63 -0.18 -28.48 -38.79
C ALA A 63 0.65 -27.99 -40.03
N PRO A 64 1.78 -27.26 -39.84
CA PRO A 64 2.41 -26.29 -40.78
C PRO A 64 3.79 -26.78 -41.31
N PRO A 65 4.85 -25.97 -41.64
CA PRO A 65 5.09 -24.57 -42.11
C PRO A 65 5.99 -24.57 -43.42
N PRO A 66 6.88 -23.60 -43.83
CA PRO A 66 7.29 -22.28 -43.29
C PRO A 66 7.55 -21.13 -44.32
N HIS A 67 7.70 -19.88 -43.82
CA HIS A 67 8.86 -18.96 -44.02
C HIS A 67 8.54 -17.46 -43.72
N PRO A 68 9.58 -16.61 -43.52
CA PRO A 68 9.58 -15.53 -42.54
C PRO A 68 9.28 -14.15 -43.14
N ALA A 69 8.68 -13.27 -42.35
CA ALA A 69 8.68 -11.85 -42.63
C ALA A 69 9.40 -11.10 -41.50
N LYS A 70 10.58 -10.58 -41.87
CA LYS A 70 11.31 -9.52 -41.16
C LYS A 70 10.54 -8.20 -41.29
N GLY A 71 10.58 -7.41 -40.21
CA GLY A 71 10.76 -5.97 -40.29
C GLY A 71 9.56 -5.11 -39.94
N GLY A 72 9.69 -4.30 -38.88
CA GLY A 72 8.94 -3.05 -38.74
C GLY A 72 8.73 -2.58 -37.31
N GLY A 73 9.52 -1.59 -36.88
CA GLY A 73 9.09 -0.55 -35.93
C GLY A 73 9.41 -0.78 -34.46
N GLY A 74 10.34 0.01 -33.92
CA GLY A 74 10.74 -0.04 -32.52
C GLY A 74 9.66 0.49 -31.58
N GLY A 75 9.15 -0.40 -30.72
CA GLY A 75 8.69 0.00 -29.40
C GLY A 75 9.92 0.20 -28.52
N GLY A 76 10.18 1.43 -28.11
CA GLY A 76 11.22 1.77 -27.13
C GLY A 76 11.14 0.84 -25.92
N ALA A 77 12.29 0.41 -25.42
CA ALA A 77 12.41 -0.62 -24.40
C ALA A 77 11.41 -0.39 -23.26
N VAL A 78 10.43 -1.30 -23.13
CA VAL A 78 9.71 -1.49 -21.89
C VAL A 78 10.72 -2.07 -20.92
N GLN A 79 11.42 -1.17 -20.25
CA GLN A 79 12.39 -1.50 -19.22
C GLN A 79 11.62 -1.99 -17.96
N ARG A 80 12.26 -2.88 -17.22
CA ARG A 80 11.72 -3.82 -16.23
C ARG A 80 12.75 -3.85 -15.12
N TYR A 81 12.38 -3.70 -13.84
CA TYR A 81 13.34 -4.10 -12.81
C TYR A 81 13.79 -5.53 -13.11
N THR A 82 15.10 -5.74 -13.10
CA THR A 82 15.70 -7.02 -13.47
C THR A 82 15.83 -7.85 -12.22
N ARG A 83 15.28 -9.07 -12.26
CA ARG A 83 15.57 -10.08 -11.25
C ARG A 83 16.95 -10.67 -11.55
N VAL A 84 17.87 -10.54 -10.59
CA VAL A 84 19.23 -11.08 -10.67
C VAL A 84 19.35 -12.21 -9.66
N ALA A 85 19.60 -13.42 -10.18
CA ALA A 85 19.78 -14.61 -9.36
C ALA A 85 21.18 -14.64 -8.71
N PRO A 86 21.34 -15.25 -7.53
CA PRO A 86 22.60 -15.46 -6.83
C PRO A 86 23.82 -15.89 -7.65
N ASP A 87 23.58 -16.73 -8.65
CA ASP A 87 24.59 -17.36 -9.51
C ASP A 87 24.80 -16.61 -10.83
N ALA A 88 24.06 -15.52 -11.07
CA ALA A 88 24.23 -14.71 -12.25
C ALA A 88 25.59 -14.00 -12.25
N GLU A 89 26.23 -13.92 -13.43
CA GLU A 89 27.50 -13.21 -13.60
C GLU A 89 27.39 -11.73 -13.16
N GLN A 90 26.23 -11.10 -13.41
CA GLN A 90 25.94 -9.74 -12.98
C GLN A 90 25.47 -9.60 -11.51
N TYR A 91 25.61 -10.64 -10.66
CA TYR A 91 25.21 -10.53 -9.27
C TYR A 91 26.00 -9.42 -8.57
N PRO A 92 25.33 -8.45 -7.90
CA PRO A 92 26.01 -7.31 -7.32
C PRO A 92 27.06 -7.70 -6.27
N GLY A 93 28.22 -7.04 -6.31
CA GLY A 93 29.24 -7.21 -5.29
C GLY A 93 28.79 -6.61 -3.96
N LYS A 94 28.90 -7.33 -2.85
CA LYS A 94 28.56 -6.83 -1.52
C LYS A 94 29.79 -6.20 -0.87
N LYS A 95 29.68 -4.94 -0.49
CA LYS A 95 30.80 -4.15 0.00
C LYS A 95 30.41 -3.35 1.21
N ARG A 96 31.40 -3.00 2.03
CA ARG A 96 31.28 -2.12 3.17
C ARG A 96 32.15 -0.90 2.94
N TRP A 97 31.55 0.27 3.08
CA TRP A 97 32.26 1.53 3.00
C TRP A 97 33.23 1.65 4.18
N GLY A 98 34.50 1.93 3.86
CA GLY A 98 35.56 2.18 4.83
C GLY A 98 36.19 3.55 4.60
N PHE A 99 36.81 4.10 5.66
CA PHE A 99 37.45 5.41 5.59
C PHE A 99 38.62 5.46 4.59
N PHE A 100 39.36 4.36 4.44
CA PHE A 100 40.52 4.28 3.55
C PHE A 100 40.24 3.48 2.27
N ALA A 101 39.47 2.41 2.37
CA ALA A 101 39.11 1.57 1.25
C ALA A 101 37.81 0.81 1.55
N ASP A 102 37.04 0.54 0.50
CA ASP A 102 35.89 -0.34 0.57
C ASP A 102 36.37 -1.79 0.74
N SER A 103 35.75 -2.55 1.64
CA SER A 103 36.07 -3.96 1.85
C SER A 103 34.90 -4.85 1.43
N ASP A 104 35.18 -6.12 1.15
CA ASP A 104 34.11 -7.12 1.09
C ASP A 104 33.43 -7.23 2.45
N THR A 105 32.11 -7.44 2.45
CA THR A 105 31.33 -7.56 3.69
C THR A 105 31.26 -9.02 4.12
N PRO A 106 31.52 -9.36 5.40
CA PRO A 106 31.25 -10.69 5.96
C PRO A 106 29.72 -10.93 6.15
N ASP A 107 29.08 -11.06 5.00
CA ASP A 107 27.85 -11.73 4.56
C ASP A 107 26.64 -12.10 5.42
N ALA A 108 26.71 -12.49 6.70
CA ALA A 108 25.57 -13.24 7.27
C ALA A 108 24.24 -12.46 7.33
N ASP A 109 24.30 -11.13 7.58
CA ASP A 109 23.12 -10.30 7.82
C ASP A 109 22.91 -9.19 6.78
N PHE A 110 23.40 -9.41 5.55
CA PHE A 110 23.36 -8.41 4.49
C PHE A 110 21.93 -8.08 4.05
N PHE A 111 21.12 -9.13 3.84
CA PHE A 111 19.69 -9.04 3.59
C PHE A 111 18.93 -9.44 4.84
N VAL A 112 17.87 -8.70 5.14
CA VAL A 112 16.98 -8.98 6.26
C VAL A 112 15.56 -8.94 5.76
N ARG A 113 14.81 -10.01 6.05
CA ARG A 113 13.37 -10.09 5.82
C ARG A 113 12.65 -10.67 7.02
N GLN A 114 11.33 -10.59 7.00
CA GLN A 114 10.47 -11.31 7.93
C GLN A 114 9.66 -12.34 7.15
N ASP A 115 9.67 -13.57 7.63
CA ASP A 115 8.97 -14.69 7.01
C ASP A 115 7.74 -15.06 7.83
N GLU A 116 6.65 -15.36 7.15
CA GLU A 116 5.48 -15.99 7.72
C GLU A 116 5.76 -17.48 7.95
N VAL A 117 5.54 -17.96 9.18
CA VAL A 117 5.71 -19.35 9.58
C VAL A 117 4.50 -19.76 10.40
N HIS A 118 3.80 -20.82 9.95
CA HIS A 118 2.55 -21.29 10.56
C HIS A 118 1.51 -20.16 10.69
N ASP A 119 1.26 -19.45 9.59
CA ASP A 119 0.30 -18.34 9.49
C ASP A 119 0.59 -17.19 10.48
N SER A 120 1.86 -17.01 10.84
CA SER A 120 2.30 -16.02 11.81
C SER A 120 3.64 -15.44 11.39
N PHE A 121 3.75 -14.11 11.43
CA PHE A 121 5.02 -13.41 11.27
C PHE A 121 5.87 -13.39 12.56
N PHE A 122 5.44 -14.12 13.59
CA PHE A 122 6.10 -14.21 14.90
C PHE A 122 6.61 -15.63 15.19
N LYS A 123 7.76 -15.74 15.86
CA LYS A 123 8.44 -17.02 16.15
C LYS A 123 7.79 -17.85 17.26
N ASP A 124 7.28 -17.18 18.30
CA ASP A 124 6.93 -17.81 19.57
C ASP A 124 5.41 -17.78 19.80
N GLU A 125 4.87 -18.72 20.59
CA GLU A 125 3.43 -18.81 20.91
C GLU A 125 2.86 -17.55 21.59
N GLY A 126 3.72 -16.73 22.22
CA GLY A 126 3.35 -15.43 22.77
C GLY A 126 3.28 -14.29 21.75
N LYS A 127 3.67 -14.54 20.49
CA LYS A 127 3.69 -13.57 19.37
C LYS A 127 4.39 -12.24 19.67
N THR A 128 5.50 -12.29 20.41
CA THR A 128 6.25 -11.09 20.83
C THR A 128 7.51 -10.83 20.01
N LYS A 129 8.04 -11.85 19.32
CA LYS A 129 9.29 -11.74 18.55
C LYS A 129 9.05 -11.95 17.06
N PRO A 130 9.46 -11.01 16.19
CA PRO A 130 9.32 -11.17 14.75
C PRO A 130 10.15 -12.35 14.24
N ASN A 131 9.61 -13.08 13.28
CA ASN A 131 10.32 -14.12 12.55
C ASN A 131 11.26 -13.51 11.50
N LEU A 132 12.32 -12.86 11.98
CA LEU A 132 13.36 -12.30 11.13
C LEU A 132 14.28 -13.41 10.64
N VAL A 133 14.54 -13.36 9.33
CA VAL A 133 15.49 -14.18 8.59
C VAL A 133 16.57 -13.27 8.04
N THR A 134 17.82 -13.62 8.32
CA THR A 134 18.99 -12.97 7.78
C THR A 134 19.70 -13.91 6.81
N GLN A 135 20.19 -13.35 5.72
CA GLN A 135 20.87 -14.12 4.68
C GLN A 135 21.90 -13.26 3.95
N SER A 136 22.90 -13.94 3.41
CA SER A 136 23.97 -13.33 2.64
C SER A 136 23.65 -13.18 1.16
N VAL A 137 22.80 -14.05 0.63
CA VAL A 137 22.57 -14.21 -0.80
C VAL A 137 21.08 -14.47 -1.03
N THR A 138 20.49 -13.80 -2.01
CA THR A 138 19.07 -13.93 -2.38
C THR A 138 18.88 -13.45 -3.81
N ASP A 139 17.72 -13.70 -4.41
CA ASP A 139 17.34 -13.04 -5.65
C ASP A 139 17.15 -11.54 -5.41
N ILE A 140 17.72 -10.70 -6.27
CA ILE A 140 17.64 -9.24 -6.13
C ILE A 140 16.82 -8.66 -7.27
N LEU A 141 15.88 -7.78 -6.95
CA LEU A 141 15.25 -6.90 -7.93
C LEU A 141 16.10 -5.64 -8.05
N VAL A 142 16.56 -5.34 -9.25
CA VAL A 142 17.37 -4.15 -9.56
C VAL A 142 16.58 -3.27 -10.51
N SER A 143 16.31 -2.03 -10.09
CA SER A 143 15.64 -1.04 -10.94
C SER A 143 16.39 -0.80 -12.24
N ASP A 144 15.67 -0.31 -13.24
CA ASP A 144 16.17 -0.07 -14.58
C ASP A 144 17.37 0.88 -14.64
N ASN A 145 17.34 1.93 -13.82
CA ASN A 145 18.45 2.89 -13.73
C ASN A 145 19.56 2.43 -12.79
N CYS A 146 19.45 1.22 -12.26
CA CYS A 146 20.42 0.62 -11.35
C CYS A 146 20.68 1.50 -10.13
N ASP A 147 19.67 2.25 -9.66
CA ASP A 147 19.76 3.22 -8.59
C ASP A 147 18.91 2.83 -7.36
N LEU A 148 18.08 1.80 -7.52
CA LEU A 148 17.36 1.08 -6.47
C LEU A 148 17.57 -0.43 -6.63
N ALA A 149 17.63 -1.15 -5.51
CA ALA A 149 17.53 -2.60 -5.49
C ALA A 149 16.85 -3.09 -4.20
N ILE A 150 16.25 -4.27 -4.22
CA ILE A 150 15.65 -4.91 -3.05
C ILE A 150 15.72 -6.42 -3.18
N GLU A 151 15.67 -7.15 -2.07
CA GLU A 151 15.41 -8.59 -2.12
C GLU A 151 14.08 -8.88 -2.83
N ALA A 152 14.06 -9.88 -3.71
CA ALA A 152 12.86 -10.41 -4.32
C ALA A 152 12.11 -11.31 -3.33
N THR A 153 11.00 -10.81 -2.80
CA THR A 153 10.16 -11.53 -1.83
C THR A 153 8.96 -12.21 -2.50
N GLY A 154 8.61 -13.42 -2.04
CA GLY A 154 7.37 -14.11 -2.39
C GLY A 154 6.21 -13.83 -1.43
N PRO A 155 5.07 -14.53 -1.58
CA PRO A 155 4.00 -14.54 -0.59
C PRO A 155 4.54 -14.94 0.80
N GLY A 156 4.07 -14.26 1.86
CA GLY A 156 4.53 -14.50 3.23
C GLY A 156 5.95 -14.00 3.52
N GLN A 157 6.60 -13.27 2.62
CA GLN A 157 7.95 -12.72 2.81
C GLN A 157 7.95 -11.20 2.72
N GLU A 158 8.71 -10.56 3.62
CA GLU A 158 8.71 -9.10 3.76
C GLU A 158 10.12 -8.53 3.95
N ALA A 159 10.65 -7.87 2.92
CA ALA A 159 11.97 -7.25 2.98
C ALA A 159 11.99 -6.10 4.00
N LYS A 160 13.00 -6.06 4.87
CA LYS A 160 13.15 -5.02 5.91
C LYS A 160 14.14 -3.93 5.54
N VAL A 161 14.86 -4.12 4.44
CA VAL A 161 15.81 -3.17 3.87
C VAL A 161 15.65 -3.14 2.35
N PHE A 162 16.03 -2.01 1.76
CA PHE A 162 16.26 -1.90 0.32
C PHE A 162 17.58 -1.17 0.12
N PHE A 163 18.03 -1.03 -1.11
CA PHE A 163 19.29 -0.40 -1.47
C PHE A 163 19.03 0.75 -2.44
N ALA A 164 19.74 1.86 -2.26
CA ALA A 164 19.57 3.03 -3.12
C ALA A 164 20.86 3.85 -3.24
N THR A 165 20.98 4.64 -4.31
CA THR A 165 22.02 5.67 -4.39
C THR A 165 21.74 6.79 -3.37
N MET A 166 22.78 7.53 -3.00
CA MET A 166 22.63 8.69 -2.11
C MET A 166 21.72 9.78 -2.69
N ASP A 167 21.68 9.93 -4.03
CA ASP A 167 20.80 10.89 -4.69
C ASP A 167 19.32 10.52 -4.46
N ARG A 168 18.96 9.24 -4.64
CA ARG A 168 17.60 8.76 -4.36
C ARG A 168 17.22 8.92 -2.89
N VAL A 169 18.15 8.69 -1.97
CA VAL A 169 17.93 8.92 -0.52
C VAL A 169 17.68 10.40 -0.22
N LYS A 170 18.44 11.31 -0.85
CA LYS A 170 18.28 12.76 -0.67
C LYS A 170 16.94 13.26 -1.21
N GLU A 171 16.56 12.79 -2.41
CA GLU A 171 15.25 13.11 -3.01
C GLU A 171 14.11 12.61 -2.14
N ALA A 172 14.20 11.36 -1.66
CA ALA A 172 13.21 10.78 -0.77
C ALA A 172 13.03 11.60 0.51
N ASN A 173 14.12 11.93 1.20
CA ASN A 173 14.06 12.73 2.42
C ASN A 173 13.55 14.16 2.19
N THR A 174 13.73 14.71 0.99
CA THR A 174 13.17 16.01 0.60
C THR A 174 11.66 15.92 0.41
N ALA A 175 11.18 14.84 -0.20
CA ALA A 175 9.76 14.60 -0.47
C ALA A 175 8.97 14.18 0.77
N LEU A 176 9.53 13.32 1.64
CA LEU A 176 8.86 12.76 2.81
C LEU A 176 8.58 13.81 3.89
N LYS A 177 7.30 14.17 4.06
CA LYS A 177 6.85 15.17 5.03
C LYS A 177 6.46 14.58 6.39
N GLY A 178 6.36 13.25 6.50
CA GLY A 178 6.03 12.57 7.75
C GLY A 178 7.20 12.50 8.74
N LYS A 179 7.06 11.58 9.69
CA LYS A 179 7.96 11.36 10.83
C LYS A 179 9.15 10.45 10.52
N ILE A 180 9.19 9.83 9.34
CA ILE A 180 10.29 8.99 8.86
C ILE A 180 11.23 9.79 7.98
N SER A 181 12.53 9.52 8.14
CA SER A 181 13.60 9.79 7.17
C SER A 181 14.28 8.47 6.80
N LEU A 182 14.90 8.41 5.64
CA LEU A 182 15.73 7.29 5.21
C LEU A 182 17.20 7.58 5.48
N VAL A 183 17.92 6.60 6.02
CA VAL A 183 19.37 6.70 6.27
C VAL A 183 20.11 5.60 5.53
N ALA A 184 21.24 5.97 4.93
CA ALA A 184 22.17 5.03 4.32
C ALA A 184 23.11 4.47 5.39
N GLY A 185 23.25 3.14 5.42
CA GLY A 185 24.26 2.45 6.20
C GLY A 185 25.62 2.40 5.50
N ASN A 186 26.57 1.70 6.12
CA ASN A 186 27.90 1.49 5.53
C ASN A 186 27.94 0.35 4.52
N ASP A 187 26.99 -0.58 4.60
CA ASP A 187 26.90 -1.71 3.67
C ASP A 187 26.24 -1.26 2.35
N TYR A 188 26.75 -1.72 1.23
CA TYR A 188 26.23 -1.36 -0.10
C TYR A 188 26.39 -2.49 -1.12
N LEU A 189 25.48 -2.49 -2.10
CA LEU A 189 25.59 -3.30 -3.31
C LEU A 189 26.32 -2.50 -4.39
N HIS A 190 27.33 -3.12 -4.99
CA HIS A 190 28.01 -2.63 -6.17
C HIS A 190 27.35 -3.26 -7.40
N VAL A 191 26.43 -2.51 -8.02
CA VAL A 191 25.61 -3.00 -9.14
C VAL A 191 26.27 -2.61 -10.45
N THR A 192 26.57 -3.61 -11.28
CA THR A 192 26.98 -3.42 -12.67
C THR A 192 25.94 -4.05 -13.59
N HIS A 193 25.13 -3.23 -14.25
CA HIS A 193 24.05 -3.71 -15.13
C HIS A 193 23.80 -2.73 -16.27
N GLY A 194 23.64 -3.23 -17.50
CA GLY A 194 23.40 -2.40 -18.68
C GLY A 194 24.48 -1.35 -18.96
N GLY A 195 25.75 -1.62 -18.61
CA GLY A 195 26.86 -0.67 -18.73
C GLY A 195 26.90 0.42 -17.65
N ARG A 196 25.95 0.43 -16.72
CA ARG A 196 25.93 1.31 -15.54
C ARG A 196 26.68 0.65 -14.40
N ASN A 197 27.25 1.48 -13.53
CA ASN A 197 28.04 1.05 -12.39
C ASN A 197 27.71 1.98 -11.20
N ASN A 198 26.88 1.48 -10.28
CA ASN A 198 26.36 2.27 -9.16
C ASN A 198 26.65 1.61 -7.81
N LYS A 199 26.88 2.44 -6.79
CA LYS A 199 26.89 2.03 -5.38
C LYS A 199 25.51 2.27 -4.77
N LEU A 200 24.86 1.20 -4.34
CA LEU A 200 23.54 1.23 -3.72
C LEU A 200 23.67 0.92 -2.23
N TYR A 201 23.57 1.94 -1.40
CA TYR A 201 23.69 1.82 0.05
C TYR A 201 22.47 1.13 0.62
N ARG A 202 22.67 0.27 1.62
CA ARG A 202 21.60 -0.31 2.42
C ARG A 202 20.85 0.80 3.12
N ILE A 203 19.55 0.87 2.90
CA ILE A 203 18.68 1.91 3.41
C ILE A 203 17.83 1.38 4.54
N GLU A 204 17.81 2.13 5.64
CA GLU A 204 16.97 1.87 6.79
C GLU A 204 16.09 3.09 7.11
N PRO A 205 14.85 2.87 7.58
CA PRO A 205 14.01 3.95 8.07
C PRO A 205 14.53 4.43 9.43
N LYS A 206 14.37 5.73 9.69
CA LYS A 206 14.71 6.40 10.95
C LYS A 206 13.59 7.34 11.36
N ILE A 207 13.18 7.28 12.62
CA ILE A 207 12.22 8.22 13.20
C ILE A 207 12.92 9.55 13.46
N LYS A 208 12.48 10.63 12.81
CA LYS A 208 13.10 11.97 12.87
C LYS A 208 13.23 12.49 14.30
N ALA A 209 12.20 12.29 15.13
CA ALA A 209 12.13 12.85 16.48
C ALA A 209 13.01 12.13 17.51
N THR A 210 13.11 10.80 17.43
CA THR A 210 13.80 9.98 18.44
C THR A 210 15.16 9.48 17.96
N GLY A 211 15.39 9.49 16.65
CA GLY A 211 16.59 8.93 16.03
C GLY A 211 16.63 7.40 15.96
N VAL A 212 15.62 6.69 16.49
CA VAL A 212 15.52 5.23 16.40
C VAL A 212 15.44 4.81 14.94
N GLN A 213 16.17 3.75 14.56
CA GLN A 213 16.36 3.33 13.17
C GLN A 213 16.21 1.81 12.96
N GLY A 214 16.02 1.42 11.70
CA GLY A 214 16.00 0.03 11.25
C GLY A 214 14.96 -0.81 11.98
N LEU A 215 15.34 -2.04 12.35
CA LEU A 215 14.45 -2.99 13.02
C LEU A 215 13.99 -2.56 14.42
N ALA A 216 14.60 -1.52 14.99
CA ALA A 216 14.19 -0.98 16.29
C ALA A 216 13.02 0.01 16.18
N ILE A 217 12.68 0.49 14.99
CA ILE A 217 11.59 1.49 14.86
C ILE A 217 10.25 0.91 15.28
N LYS A 218 9.43 1.78 15.85
CA LYS A 218 8.03 1.53 16.16
C LYS A 218 7.17 2.44 15.32
N VAL A 219 6.29 1.82 14.57
CA VAL A 219 5.45 2.45 13.55
C VAL A 219 4.00 2.05 13.80
N PRO A 220 3.03 2.86 13.34
CA PRO A 220 1.63 2.51 13.52
C PRO A 220 1.27 1.16 12.90
N GLN A 221 0.39 0.42 13.58
CA GLN A 221 -0.08 -0.89 13.13
C GLN A 221 -1.05 -0.81 11.95
N ARG A 222 -1.91 0.21 11.94
CA ARG A 222 -2.89 0.38 10.88
C ARG A 222 -2.20 0.96 9.65
N CYS A 223 -2.47 0.38 8.49
CA CYS A 223 -1.84 0.76 7.22
C CYS A 223 -2.05 2.26 6.91
N ASN A 224 -3.26 2.79 7.18
CA ASN A 224 -3.56 4.20 6.97
C ASN A 224 -2.74 5.09 7.92
N ASP A 225 -2.68 4.77 9.21
CA ASP A 225 -1.90 5.54 10.19
C ASP A 225 -0.40 5.49 9.87
N MET A 226 0.09 4.34 9.38
CA MET A 226 1.45 4.20 8.88
C MET A 226 1.71 5.11 7.68
N ALA A 227 0.83 5.09 6.69
CA ALA A 227 0.96 5.95 5.53
C ALA A 227 0.91 7.44 5.90
N GLN A 228 0.05 7.86 6.84
CA GLN A 228 0.10 9.22 7.41
C GLN A 228 1.43 9.49 8.11
N PHE A 229 1.93 8.53 8.90
CA PHE A 229 3.17 8.64 9.65
C PHE A 229 4.39 8.82 8.74
N VAL A 230 4.39 8.22 7.55
CA VAL A 230 5.51 8.27 6.60
C VAL A 230 5.37 9.44 5.63
N SER A 231 4.21 9.60 4.99
CA SER A 231 3.96 10.65 4.00
C SER A 231 3.77 12.03 4.62
N GLY A 232 3.17 12.11 5.81
CA GLY A 232 2.68 13.35 6.41
C GLY A 232 1.30 13.80 5.91
N ASN A 233 0.68 13.06 4.98
CA ASN A 233 -0.68 13.36 4.50
C ASN A 233 -1.70 12.92 5.55
N LEU A 234 -2.44 13.87 6.12
CA LEU A 234 -3.45 13.60 7.17
C LEU A 234 -4.78 13.05 6.61
N ASN A 235 -4.97 13.10 5.29
CA ASN A 235 -6.18 12.62 4.63
C ASN A 235 -6.12 11.12 4.30
N VAL A 236 -5.17 10.36 4.84
CA VAL A 236 -5.04 8.92 4.58
C VAL A 236 -5.85 8.13 5.63
N THR A 237 -7.10 7.80 5.31
CA THR A 237 -8.06 7.16 6.21
C THR A 237 -8.82 6.06 5.46
N GLY A 238 -9.58 5.22 6.17
CA GLY A 238 -10.49 4.27 5.52
C GLY A 238 -11.59 4.97 4.72
N TYR A 239 -12.16 6.06 5.25
CA TYR A 239 -13.20 6.84 4.57
C TYR A 239 -12.69 7.49 3.28
N SER A 240 -11.49 8.06 3.31
CA SER A 240 -10.89 8.64 2.10
C SER A 240 -10.49 7.59 1.07
N ALA A 241 -10.16 6.37 1.51
CA ALA A 241 -9.94 5.27 0.55
C ALA A 241 -11.22 4.90 -0.20
N LEU A 242 -12.33 4.78 0.52
CA LEU A 242 -13.64 4.52 -0.07
C LEU A 242 -14.12 5.68 -0.94
N ASP A 243 -13.96 6.93 -0.48
CA ASP A 243 -14.33 8.10 -1.28
C ASP A 243 -13.54 8.18 -2.59
N GLU A 244 -12.23 7.89 -2.55
CA GLU A 244 -11.39 7.95 -3.75
C GLU A 244 -11.65 6.78 -4.71
N GLY A 245 -11.86 5.56 -4.19
CA GLY A 245 -12.30 4.43 -5.01
C GLY A 245 -13.65 4.68 -5.67
N ASN A 246 -14.63 5.18 -4.90
CA ASN A 246 -15.94 5.54 -5.43
C ASN A 246 -15.83 6.65 -6.46
N ARG A 247 -14.99 7.68 -6.25
CA ARG A 247 -14.76 8.75 -7.23
C ARG A 247 -14.29 8.18 -8.58
N ILE A 248 -13.38 7.22 -8.57
CA ILE A 248 -12.88 6.57 -9.78
C ILE A 248 -13.96 5.69 -10.42
N ALA A 249 -14.66 4.87 -9.63
CA ALA A 249 -15.75 4.03 -10.12
C ALA A 249 -16.89 4.87 -10.75
N LEU A 250 -17.27 5.97 -10.10
CA LEU A 250 -18.28 6.91 -10.59
C LEU A 250 -17.85 7.57 -11.90
N ALA A 251 -16.60 7.99 -12.03
CA ALA A 251 -16.09 8.54 -13.29
C ALA A 251 -16.18 7.53 -14.45
N LEU A 252 -15.89 6.25 -14.18
CA LEU A 252 -16.04 5.18 -15.17
C LEU A 252 -17.52 4.90 -15.46
N LEU A 253 -18.38 4.94 -14.44
CA LEU A 253 -19.82 4.76 -14.61
C LEU A 253 -20.47 5.87 -15.44
N ASP A 254 -20.06 7.12 -15.23
CA ASP A 254 -20.53 8.28 -16.02
C ASP A 254 -20.09 8.18 -17.49
N GLU A 255 -18.90 7.63 -17.76
CA GLU A 255 -18.37 7.48 -19.13
C GLU A 255 -19.05 6.33 -19.88
N PHE A 256 -19.30 5.20 -19.22
CA PHE A 256 -19.74 3.96 -19.86
C PHE A 256 -21.24 3.67 -19.69
N THR A 257 -22.02 4.59 -19.12
CA THR A 257 -23.48 4.45 -18.99
C THR A 257 -24.20 5.75 -19.27
N ASP A 258 -25.50 5.70 -19.54
CA ASP A 258 -26.33 6.89 -19.81
C ASP A 258 -26.74 7.65 -18.54
N ARG A 259 -26.35 7.19 -17.34
CA ARG A 259 -26.74 7.78 -16.06
C ARG A 259 -25.65 8.71 -15.54
N THR A 260 -26.05 9.83 -14.93
CA THR A 260 -25.16 10.76 -14.22
C THR A 260 -24.93 10.30 -12.78
N TRP A 261 -24.12 9.27 -12.60
CA TRP A 261 -23.83 8.64 -11.31
C TRP A 261 -23.17 9.58 -10.32
N SER A 262 -22.21 10.42 -10.76
CA SER A 262 -21.53 11.35 -9.86
C SER A 262 -22.49 12.37 -9.22
N ASP A 263 -23.47 12.87 -9.99
CA ASP A 263 -24.46 13.83 -9.50
C ASP A 263 -25.41 13.18 -8.48
N ASP A 264 -25.89 11.97 -8.80
CA ASP A 264 -26.73 11.17 -7.90
C ASP A 264 -26.00 10.86 -6.59
N PHE A 265 -24.72 10.47 -6.68
CA PHE A 265 -23.87 10.22 -5.51
C PHE A 265 -23.76 11.46 -4.63
N ALA A 266 -23.43 12.61 -5.24
CA ALA A 266 -23.24 13.86 -4.51
C ALA A 266 -24.52 14.34 -3.81
N GLU A 267 -25.68 14.16 -4.45
CA GLU A 267 -26.97 14.48 -3.84
C GLU A 267 -27.33 13.52 -2.70
N LEU A 268 -27.22 12.20 -2.91
CA LEU A 268 -27.51 11.20 -1.87
C LEU A 268 -26.58 11.32 -0.66
N LYS A 269 -25.27 11.52 -0.88
CA LYS A 269 -24.30 11.76 0.21
C LYS A 269 -24.67 13.01 1.02
N ARG A 270 -25.09 14.08 0.34
CA ARG A 270 -25.54 15.32 0.99
C ARG A 270 -26.82 15.10 1.80
N GLN A 271 -27.81 14.40 1.26
CA GLN A 271 -29.05 14.06 1.96
C GLN A 271 -28.78 13.20 3.20
N ALA A 272 -27.99 12.13 3.05
CA ALA A 272 -27.61 11.24 4.15
C ALA A 272 -26.86 11.97 5.27
N SER A 273 -26.03 12.97 4.94
CA SER A 273 -25.34 13.80 5.94
C SER A 273 -26.28 14.67 6.79
N ARG A 274 -27.49 14.96 6.29
CA ARG A 274 -28.50 15.82 6.95
C ARG A 274 -29.60 15.01 7.63
N GLU A 275 -29.94 13.85 7.07
CA GLU A 275 -31.10 13.07 7.47
C GLU A 275 -30.72 11.59 7.66
N GLN A 276 -30.87 11.08 8.88
CA GLN A 276 -30.57 9.67 9.18
C GLN A 276 -31.43 8.68 8.36
N SER A 277 -32.67 9.06 8.04
CA SER A 277 -33.57 8.27 7.18
C SER A 277 -32.99 8.03 5.77
N LYS A 278 -32.12 8.93 5.29
CA LYS A 278 -31.48 8.87 3.97
C LYS A 278 -30.21 8.04 3.93
N GLN A 279 -29.71 7.61 5.09
CA GLN A 279 -28.52 6.74 5.16
C GLN A 279 -28.73 5.40 4.46
N LYS A 280 -29.94 4.82 4.56
CA LYS A 280 -30.26 3.56 3.89
C LYS A 280 -30.20 3.70 2.36
N ASP A 281 -30.75 4.78 1.82
CA ASP A 281 -30.75 5.07 0.38
C ASP A 281 -29.31 5.25 -0.14
N TYR A 282 -28.48 5.98 0.62
CA TYR A 282 -27.06 6.15 0.30
C TYR A 282 -26.29 4.83 0.31
N LEU A 283 -26.49 3.98 1.32
CA LEU A 283 -25.83 2.67 1.39
C LEU A 283 -26.28 1.74 0.25
N ALA A 284 -27.58 1.73 -0.09
CA ALA A 284 -28.07 0.98 -1.24
C ALA A 284 -27.44 1.47 -2.55
N PHE A 285 -27.23 2.78 -2.68
CA PHE A 285 -26.56 3.36 -3.84
C PHE A 285 -25.08 2.95 -3.96
N LEU A 286 -24.37 2.75 -2.84
CA LEU A 286 -23.01 2.18 -2.88
C LEU A 286 -22.98 0.75 -3.42
N ASP A 287 -23.99 -0.05 -3.09
CA ASP A 287 -24.16 -1.41 -3.64
C ASP A 287 -24.47 -1.34 -5.16
N ASP A 288 -25.24 -0.34 -5.60
CA ASP A 288 -25.54 -0.10 -7.02
C ASP A 288 -24.27 0.30 -7.81
N ILE A 289 -23.43 1.19 -7.27
CA ILE A 289 -22.13 1.55 -7.85
C ILE A 289 -21.30 0.28 -8.07
N THR A 290 -21.17 -0.55 -7.04
CA THR A 290 -20.40 -1.80 -7.09
C THR A 290 -20.92 -2.73 -8.18
N THR A 291 -22.24 -2.93 -8.21
CA THR A 291 -22.90 -3.83 -9.16
C THR A 291 -22.69 -3.37 -10.60
N ASN A 292 -22.91 -2.08 -10.88
CA ASN A 292 -22.77 -1.55 -12.24
C ASN A 292 -21.31 -1.42 -12.67
N TYR A 293 -20.40 -1.12 -11.73
CA TYR A 293 -18.97 -1.11 -12.03
C TYR A 293 -18.49 -2.51 -12.46
N ARG A 294 -19.01 -3.59 -11.86
CA ARG A 294 -18.74 -4.96 -12.33
C ARG A 294 -19.25 -5.22 -13.74
N LEU A 295 -20.43 -4.71 -14.10
CA LEU A 295 -20.97 -4.83 -15.45
C LEU A 295 -20.04 -4.14 -16.47
N ILE A 296 -19.60 -2.91 -16.17
CA ILE A 296 -18.62 -2.22 -17.02
C ILE A 296 -17.32 -3.02 -17.15
N LEU A 297 -16.80 -3.58 -16.05
CA LEU A 297 -15.59 -4.40 -16.12
C LEU A 297 -15.79 -5.65 -17.00
N ALA A 298 -16.97 -6.28 -16.96
CA ALA A 298 -17.28 -7.43 -17.79
C ALA A 298 -17.42 -7.07 -19.27
N ASP A 299 -18.12 -5.97 -19.57
CA ASP A 299 -18.46 -5.57 -20.93
C ASP A 299 -17.33 -4.80 -21.63
N HIS A 300 -16.61 -3.97 -20.88
CA HIS A 300 -15.63 -3.02 -21.40
C HIS A 300 -14.21 -3.20 -20.85
N GLY A 301 -13.98 -4.00 -19.80
CA GLY A 301 -12.69 -4.06 -19.11
C GLY A 301 -11.47 -4.38 -19.99
N ASN A 302 -11.69 -5.04 -21.13
CA ASN A 302 -10.64 -5.35 -22.11
C ASN A 302 -10.54 -4.35 -23.28
N SER A 303 -11.49 -3.43 -23.42
CA SER A 303 -11.53 -2.45 -24.51
C SER A 303 -10.40 -1.41 -24.39
N ALA A 304 -10.07 -0.77 -25.50
CA ALA A 304 -9.05 0.28 -25.51
C ALA A 304 -9.58 1.54 -24.82
N GLU A 305 -10.86 1.84 -25.00
CA GLU A 305 -11.57 2.97 -24.43
C GLU A 305 -11.53 2.91 -22.90
N PHE A 306 -11.87 1.75 -22.31
CA PHE A 306 -11.83 1.57 -20.86
C PHE A 306 -10.41 1.73 -20.32
N LYS A 307 -9.42 1.12 -20.98
CA LYS A 307 -8.01 1.23 -20.58
C LYS A 307 -7.51 2.68 -20.63
N ASN A 308 -7.88 3.42 -21.67
CA ASN A 308 -7.54 4.84 -21.81
C ASN A 308 -8.15 5.67 -20.67
N GLU A 309 -9.38 5.35 -20.27
CA GLU A 309 -10.06 6.08 -19.19
C GLU A 309 -9.45 5.76 -17.82
N VAL A 310 -9.17 4.48 -17.51
CA VAL A 310 -8.43 4.12 -16.28
C VAL A 310 -7.05 4.77 -16.25
N GLN A 311 -6.38 4.88 -17.41
CA GLN A 311 -5.10 5.58 -17.54
C GLN A 311 -5.24 7.08 -17.30
N ARG A 312 -6.26 7.74 -17.87
CA ARG A 312 -6.56 9.17 -17.65
C ARG A 312 -6.82 9.47 -16.18
N LEU A 313 -7.44 8.53 -15.47
CA LEU A 313 -7.71 8.61 -14.03
C LEU A 313 -6.50 8.23 -13.17
N HIS A 314 -5.37 7.83 -13.76
CA HIS A 314 -4.17 7.35 -13.06
C HIS A 314 -4.48 6.26 -12.02
N ALA A 315 -5.37 5.33 -12.37
CA ALA A 315 -5.85 4.28 -11.48
C ALA A 315 -5.25 2.90 -11.82
N ASN A 316 -5.35 1.97 -10.88
CA ASN A 316 -4.93 0.57 -11.02
C ASN A 316 -3.47 0.45 -11.51
N HIS A 317 -3.22 -0.32 -12.57
CA HIS A 317 -1.86 -0.49 -13.11
C HIS A 317 -1.30 0.74 -13.83
N TYR A 318 -2.09 1.82 -14.00
CA TYR A 318 -1.67 3.08 -14.59
C TYR A 318 -1.36 4.19 -13.58
N MET A 319 -1.36 3.87 -12.29
CA MET A 319 -0.91 4.80 -11.25
C MET A 319 0.54 5.22 -11.51
N ASP A 320 0.81 6.52 -11.44
CA ASP A 320 2.17 7.08 -11.45
C ASP A 320 2.39 7.90 -10.17
N PRO A 321 2.56 7.24 -9.02
CA PRO A 321 2.58 7.95 -7.75
C PRO A 321 3.86 8.81 -7.62
N PRO A 322 3.75 10.06 -7.14
CA PRO A 322 4.91 10.86 -6.84
C PRO A 322 5.64 10.33 -5.60
N LEU A 323 6.94 10.63 -5.51
CA LEU A 323 7.73 10.31 -4.33
C LEU A 323 7.15 11.00 -3.09
N GLY A 324 7.02 10.27 -1.99
CA GLY A 324 6.41 10.72 -0.74
C GLY A 324 4.87 10.61 -0.70
N ALA A 325 4.22 10.25 -1.80
CA ALA A 325 2.77 10.08 -1.83
C ALA A 325 2.32 8.80 -1.11
N ALA A 326 1.16 8.89 -0.46
CA ALA A 326 0.43 7.71 -0.03
C ALA A 326 -0.34 7.12 -1.22
N ILE A 327 -0.35 5.79 -1.30
CA ILE A 327 -1.07 5.04 -2.33
C ILE A 327 -2.00 4.04 -1.68
N GLY A 328 -3.20 3.89 -2.24
CA GLY A 328 -4.27 3.09 -1.66
C GLY A 328 -4.78 2.03 -2.62
N THR A 329 -5.29 0.94 -2.06
CA THR A 329 -6.23 0.03 -2.72
C THR A 329 -7.48 -0.06 -1.87
N VAL A 330 -8.65 -0.11 -2.50
CA VAL A 330 -9.93 -0.33 -1.84
C VAL A 330 -10.73 -1.40 -2.56
N SER A 331 -11.43 -2.22 -1.79
CA SER A 331 -12.43 -3.16 -2.27
C SER A 331 -13.76 -2.43 -2.44
N LEU A 332 -14.36 -2.53 -3.62
CA LEU A 332 -15.73 -2.11 -3.87
C LEU A 332 -16.62 -3.35 -3.82
N ALA A 333 -16.83 -3.86 -2.61
CA ALA A 333 -17.74 -4.97 -2.37
C ALA A 333 -19.08 -4.45 -1.85
N THR A 334 -20.15 -5.14 -2.23
CA THR A 334 -21.48 -4.85 -1.70
C THR A 334 -21.55 -5.17 -0.21
N SER A 335 -22.49 -4.54 0.48
CA SER A 335 -22.77 -4.78 1.89
C SER A 335 -23.06 -6.25 2.18
N ALA A 336 -23.75 -6.94 1.25
CA ALA A 336 -24.04 -8.37 1.35
C ALA A 336 -22.78 -9.23 1.25
N GLU A 337 -21.85 -8.91 0.36
CA GLU A 337 -20.60 -9.66 0.20
C GLU A 337 -19.67 -9.49 1.40
N VAL A 338 -19.52 -8.26 1.89
CA VAL A 338 -18.75 -7.97 3.10
C VAL A 338 -19.34 -8.73 4.29
N LYS A 339 -20.68 -8.76 4.42
CA LYS A 339 -21.36 -9.54 5.46
C LYS A 339 -21.08 -11.03 5.30
N ASN A 340 -21.25 -11.59 4.10
CA ASN A 340 -21.05 -13.01 3.84
C ASN A 340 -19.60 -13.45 4.12
N ALA A 341 -18.62 -12.64 3.74
CA ALA A 341 -17.22 -12.90 4.04
C ALA A 341 -16.94 -12.88 5.56
N LYS A 342 -17.50 -11.90 6.29
CA LYS A 342 -17.39 -11.82 7.76
C LYS A 342 -18.07 -13.00 8.45
N ASP A 343 -19.26 -13.40 8.00
CA ASP A 343 -19.99 -14.57 8.50
C ASP A 343 -19.23 -15.88 8.23
N ALA A 344 -18.49 -15.94 7.12
CA ALA A 344 -17.61 -17.05 6.77
C ALA A 344 -16.23 -16.97 7.46
N HIS A 345 -16.01 -16.01 8.35
CA HIS A 345 -14.73 -15.77 9.03
C HIS A 345 -13.53 -15.62 8.07
N GLN A 346 -13.77 -15.07 6.87
CA GLN A 346 -12.72 -14.74 5.93
C GLN A 346 -11.96 -13.51 6.41
N ASP A 347 -10.64 -13.55 6.33
CA ASP A 347 -9.81 -12.37 6.56
C ASP A 347 -9.86 -11.49 5.30
N ILE A 348 -10.65 -10.42 5.36
CA ILE A 348 -10.84 -9.50 4.24
C ILE A 348 -10.32 -8.10 4.57
N PHE A 349 -9.67 -7.49 3.58
CA PHE A 349 -9.28 -6.09 3.61
C PHE A 349 -10.26 -5.27 2.79
N GLU A 350 -10.87 -4.29 3.46
CA GLU A 350 -11.68 -3.27 2.79
C GLU A 350 -10.76 -2.24 2.09
N TYR A 351 -9.58 -1.97 2.65
CA TYR A 351 -8.56 -1.10 2.06
C TYR A 351 -7.15 -1.44 2.55
N HIS A 352 -6.13 -1.00 1.80
CA HIS A 352 -4.72 -1.02 2.21
C HIS A 352 -4.01 0.24 1.73
N TRP A 353 -2.99 0.65 2.48
CA TRP A 353 -2.20 1.85 2.23
C TRP A 353 -0.71 1.57 2.30
N GLY A 354 0.04 2.24 1.42
CA GLY A 354 1.50 2.32 1.46
C GLY A 354 1.97 3.75 1.20
N THR A 355 3.27 4.01 1.35
CA THR A 355 3.87 5.29 0.96
C THR A 355 5.05 5.06 0.06
N VAL A 356 5.15 5.80 -1.05
CA VAL A 356 6.31 5.74 -1.95
C VAL A 356 7.50 6.42 -1.28
N VAL A 357 8.55 5.66 -0.97
CA VAL A 357 9.74 6.12 -0.24
C VAL A 357 11.00 6.20 -1.10
N ALA A 358 10.99 5.60 -2.29
CA ALA A 358 12.02 5.82 -3.30
C ALA A 358 11.42 5.60 -4.70
N LYS A 359 11.99 6.26 -5.72
CA LYS A 359 11.53 6.16 -7.10
C LYS A 359 12.69 6.26 -8.08
N SER A 360 12.63 5.51 -9.17
CA SER A 360 13.58 5.50 -10.28
C SER A 360 12.87 5.22 -11.59
N GLY A 361 12.69 6.24 -12.42
CA GLY A 361 11.87 6.10 -13.63
C GLY A 361 10.49 5.56 -13.28
N THR A 362 10.16 4.38 -13.81
CA THR A 362 8.90 3.67 -13.56
C THR A 362 8.93 2.71 -12.37
N ASP A 363 10.09 2.48 -11.76
CA ASP A 363 10.24 1.65 -10.57
C ASP A 363 10.08 2.51 -9.31
N TYR A 364 9.45 1.97 -8.28
CA TYR A 364 9.35 2.63 -6.99
C TYR A 364 9.37 1.64 -5.83
N VAL A 365 9.83 2.11 -4.67
CA VAL A 365 9.80 1.35 -3.42
C VAL A 365 8.78 1.97 -2.50
N THR A 366 7.91 1.13 -1.94
CA THR A 366 6.94 1.50 -0.91
C THR A 366 7.48 1.15 0.48
N LEU A 367 7.09 1.92 1.49
CA LEU A 367 7.13 1.50 2.89
C LEU A 367 5.68 1.23 3.32
N GLU A 368 5.44 0.01 3.76
CA GLU A 368 4.10 -0.53 4.01
C GLU A 368 4.01 -1.17 5.38
N ASN A 369 2.77 -1.40 5.83
CA ASN A 369 2.46 -2.26 6.95
C ASN A 369 1.07 -2.88 6.76
N TYR A 370 0.87 -4.12 7.20
CA TYR A 370 -0.46 -4.72 7.34
C TYR A 370 -0.95 -4.60 8.79
N ALA A 371 -2.25 -4.41 8.96
CA ALA A 371 -2.86 -4.50 10.28
C ALA A 371 -2.79 -5.96 10.76
N ARG A 372 -1.73 -6.33 11.46
CA ARG A 372 -1.60 -7.65 12.08
C ARG A 372 -2.40 -7.64 13.37
N TYR A 373 -3.57 -8.27 13.37
CA TYR A 373 -4.41 -8.45 14.56
C TYR A 373 -3.87 -9.57 15.46
N GLU A 374 -2.56 -9.59 15.69
CA GLU A 374 -1.87 -10.72 16.30
C GLU A 374 -0.93 -10.32 17.44
N GLY A 375 -1.23 -10.71 18.68
CA GLY A 375 -0.25 -10.66 19.78
C GLY A 375 0.13 -9.26 20.30
N ASP A 376 1.17 -9.22 21.15
CA ASP A 376 1.78 -7.96 21.62
C ASP A 376 2.83 -7.49 20.63
N MET A 377 2.42 -6.48 19.87
CA MET A 377 3.13 -5.89 18.76
C MET A 377 4.16 -4.84 19.16
N SER A 378 4.26 -4.51 20.45
CA SER A 378 5.17 -3.48 20.97
C SER A 378 6.64 -3.73 20.57
N ASN A 379 7.02 -4.98 20.33
CA ASN A 379 8.39 -5.38 20.01
C ASN A 379 8.66 -5.68 18.52
N CYS A 380 7.70 -5.50 17.61
CA CYS A 380 7.88 -5.83 16.19
C CYS A 380 8.15 -4.58 15.31
N PRO A 381 9.12 -4.63 14.38
CA PRO A 381 9.19 -3.66 13.28
C PRO A 381 8.08 -4.00 12.28
N LEU A 382 6.96 -3.27 12.40
CA LEU A 382 5.78 -3.45 11.55
C LEU A 382 5.88 -2.63 10.28
N TYR A 383 6.98 -2.80 9.59
CA TYR A 383 7.13 -2.24 8.26
C TYR A 383 7.81 -3.25 7.37
N PHE A 384 7.56 -3.12 6.08
CA PHE A 384 8.36 -3.77 5.06
C PHE A 384 8.49 -2.84 3.86
N PHE A 385 9.48 -3.14 3.03
CA PHE A 385 9.67 -2.49 1.75
C PHE A 385 9.23 -3.43 0.63
N ARG A 386 8.70 -2.85 -0.44
CA ARG A 386 8.39 -3.58 -1.67
C ARG A 386 8.74 -2.71 -2.87
N MET A 387 9.43 -3.31 -3.85
CA MET A 387 9.65 -2.65 -5.14
C MET A 387 8.54 -3.04 -6.10
N LEU A 388 8.01 -2.03 -6.79
CA LEU A 388 6.87 -2.10 -7.69
C LEU A 388 7.15 -1.30 -8.96
N GLU A 389 6.39 -1.59 -9.99
CA GLU A 389 6.47 -0.93 -11.31
C GLU A 389 5.20 -0.15 -11.63
N ILE A 390 5.33 0.75 -12.61
CA ILE A 390 4.21 1.41 -13.29
C ILE A 390 3.95 0.69 -14.63
N GLY A 391 2.68 0.42 -14.94
CA GLY A 391 2.24 0.00 -16.26
C GLY A 391 1.60 -1.40 -16.30
N PRO A 392 0.83 -1.69 -17.37
CA PRO A 392 0.13 -2.95 -17.56
C PRO A 392 1.10 -4.13 -17.70
N GLY A 393 0.74 -5.28 -17.13
CA GLY A 393 1.55 -6.51 -17.18
C GLY A 393 2.83 -6.46 -16.32
N LYS A 394 2.98 -5.43 -15.48
CA LYS A 394 4.08 -5.29 -14.53
C LYS A 394 3.65 -5.63 -13.11
N ASN A 395 4.62 -5.78 -12.20
CA ASN A 395 4.34 -5.95 -10.77
C ASN A 395 3.95 -4.61 -10.12
N THR A 396 2.75 -4.15 -10.45
CA THR A 396 2.20 -2.89 -9.94
C THR A 396 1.64 -3.06 -8.52
N TRP A 397 1.46 -1.96 -7.80
CA TRP A 397 0.70 -1.94 -6.55
C TRP A 397 -0.67 -2.63 -6.68
N HIS A 398 -1.37 -2.37 -7.78
CA HIS A 398 -2.67 -2.98 -8.07
C HIS A 398 -2.56 -4.51 -8.22
N LEU A 399 -1.63 -5.00 -9.05
CA LEU A 399 -1.44 -6.44 -9.23
C LEU A 399 -1.01 -7.13 -7.93
N ALA A 400 -0.10 -6.50 -7.17
CA ALA A 400 0.33 -7.00 -5.87
C ALA A 400 -0.83 -7.07 -4.87
N SER A 401 -1.74 -6.08 -4.88
CA SER A 401 -2.95 -6.08 -4.04
C SER A 401 -3.93 -7.18 -4.47
N THR A 402 -4.17 -7.34 -5.78
CA THR A 402 -5.03 -8.40 -6.31
C THR A 402 -4.51 -9.79 -5.93
N ASN A 403 -3.21 -10.01 -6.07
CA ASN A 403 -2.58 -11.31 -5.82
C ASN A 403 -2.48 -11.66 -4.33
N ALA A 404 -2.61 -10.68 -3.43
CA ALA A 404 -2.60 -10.94 -2.00
C ALA A 404 -3.82 -11.75 -1.53
N GLY A 405 -4.93 -11.71 -2.29
CA GLY A 405 -6.11 -12.56 -2.03
C GLY A 405 -7.01 -12.10 -0.87
N TYR A 406 -6.66 -11.02 -0.17
CA TYR A 406 -7.44 -10.49 0.96
C TYR A 406 -8.54 -9.50 0.55
N PHE A 407 -8.59 -9.05 -0.71
CA PHE A 407 -9.61 -8.10 -1.15
C PHE A 407 -10.77 -8.81 -1.83
N LEU A 408 -11.99 -8.37 -1.53
CA LEU A 408 -13.16 -8.74 -2.31
C LEU A 408 -13.18 -7.93 -3.63
N PRO A 409 -13.28 -8.57 -4.81
CA PRO A 409 -13.32 -7.85 -6.08
C PRO A 409 -14.69 -7.18 -6.33
N PRO A 410 -14.76 -6.14 -7.16
CA PRO A 410 -13.63 -5.47 -7.82
C PRO A 410 -12.85 -4.60 -6.84
N ILE A 411 -11.59 -4.35 -7.18
CA ILE A 411 -10.72 -3.47 -6.41
C ILE A 411 -10.28 -2.29 -7.27
N ILE A 412 -10.04 -1.15 -6.63
CA ILE A 412 -9.48 0.03 -7.27
C ILE A 412 -8.24 0.46 -6.50
N SER A 413 -7.16 0.74 -7.24
CA SER A 413 -5.96 1.34 -6.68
C SER A 413 -5.76 2.76 -7.17
N PHE A 414 -5.23 3.63 -6.32
CA PHE A 414 -5.13 5.06 -6.57
C PHE A 414 -4.01 5.72 -5.76
N THR A 415 -3.62 6.93 -6.15
CA THR A 415 -2.72 7.79 -5.38
C THR A 415 -3.54 8.77 -4.56
N ALA A 416 -3.30 8.88 -3.25
CA ALA A 416 -3.98 9.90 -2.45
C ALA A 416 -3.53 11.30 -2.86
N ALA A 417 -4.51 12.17 -3.09
CA ALA A 417 -4.31 13.59 -3.37
C ALA A 417 -3.75 14.37 -2.15
#